data_AF-A0A963RSL9-F1
#
_entry.id   AF-A0A963RSL9-F1
#
_cell.length_a   1.000
_cell.length_b   1.000
_cell.length_c   1.000
_cell.angle_alpha   90.00
_cell.angle_beta   90.00
_cell.angle_gamma   90.00
#
_symmetry.space_group_name_H-M   'P 1'
#
loop_
_entity.id
_entity.type
_entity.pdbx_description
1 polymer ?
#
loop_
_entity_poly.entity_id
_entity_poly.type
_entity_poly.pdbx_seq_one_letter_code
_entity_poly.pdbx_strand_id
1 'polypeptide(L)'
;ASGSAVAKTGWAPRFACLWDGDELAAACPLYVKSHSYGEYVFDWAWARAYQEHGLAYYPKALIAVPFTPVPGSRLLARDAAARTALLQ
;
A
#
# COMPACT_ATOMS: atom_id res chain seq x y z
N ALA A 1 18.52 -2.55 10.07
CA ALA A 1 17.13 -3.02 9.83
C ALA A 1 17.16 -4.36 9.09
N SER A 2 16.11 -5.19 9.17
CA SER A 2 16.11 -6.60 8.70
C SER A 2 16.12 -6.81 7.18
N GLY A 3 15.63 -5.84 6.39
CA GLY A 3 15.54 -5.96 4.93
C GLY A 3 14.41 -6.86 4.42
N SER A 4 13.39 -7.13 5.25
CA SER A 4 12.27 -8.02 4.91
C SER A 4 11.22 -7.36 3.99
N ALA A 5 10.92 -6.08 4.19
CA ALA A 5 9.95 -5.32 3.40
C ALA A 5 10.66 -4.25 2.56
N VAL A 6 11.17 -4.66 1.40
CA VAL A 6 11.93 -3.82 0.47
C VAL A 6 11.60 -4.19 -0.97
N ALA A 7 12.00 -3.37 -1.94
CA ALA A 7 11.74 -3.62 -3.35
C ALA A 7 12.20 -5.02 -3.82
N LYS A 8 13.38 -5.48 -3.38
CA LYS A 8 13.91 -6.81 -3.72
C LYS A 8 13.05 -7.99 -3.24
N THR A 9 12.19 -7.79 -2.25
CA THR A 9 11.24 -8.80 -1.74
C THR A 9 9.80 -8.54 -2.18
N GLY A 10 9.63 -7.68 -3.20
CA GLY A 10 8.32 -7.31 -3.74
C GLY A 10 7.52 -6.38 -2.84
N TRP A 11 8.17 -5.59 -1.99
CA TRP A 11 7.58 -4.53 -1.17
C TRP A 11 8.24 -3.18 -1.50
N ALA A 12 8.05 -2.68 -2.73
CA ALA A 12 8.67 -1.43 -3.16
C ALA A 12 7.92 -0.22 -2.56
N PRO A 13 8.51 0.56 -1.63
CA PRO A 13 7.80 1.65 -0.97
C PRO A 13 7.57 2.83 -1.91
N ARG A 14 6.36 3.38 -1.87
CA ARG A 14 5.88 4.55 -2.61
C ARG A 14 4.91 5.33 -1.72
N PHE A 15 5.43 6.01 -0.70
CA PHE A 15 4.60 6.79 0.22
C PHE A 15 3.77 7.84 -0.53
N ALA A 16 2.46 7.88 -0.26
CA ALA A 16 1.62 9.00 -0.68
C ALA A 16 1.69 10.07 0.42
N CYS A 17 2.01 11.30 0.06
CA CYS A 17 2.22 12.40 1.01
C CYS A 17 1.41 13.62 0.59
N LEU A 18 0.78 14.27 1.56
CA LEU A 18 0.17 15.58 1.44
C LEU A 18 1.06 16.59 2.16
N TRP A 19 1.51 17.60 1.43
CA TRP A 19 2.36 18.67 1.93
C TRP A 19 1.57 19.98 1.95
N ASP A 20 1.72 20.75 3.03
CA ASP A 20 1.26 22.12 3.17
C ASP A 20 2.49 23.03 3.28
N GLY A 21 2.90 23.60 2.14
CA GLY A 21 4.23 24.19 2.00
C GLY A 21 5.34 23.16 2.28
N ASP A 22 6.21 23.48 3.24
CA ASP A 22 7.30 22.60 3.68
C ASP A 22 6.89 21.63 4.80
N GLU A 23 5.64 21.70 5.30
CA GLU A 23 5.15 20.82 6.34
C GLU A 23 4.44 19.59 5.78
N LEU A 24 4.83 18.40 6.24
CA LEU A 24 4.08 17.18 5.96
C LEU A 24 2.78 17.17 6.79
N ALA A 25 1.65 17.36 6.12
CA ALA A 25 0.32 17.43 6.72
C ALA A 25 -0.30 16.03 6.91
N ALA A 26 -0.09 15.13 5.93
CA ALA A 26 -0.57 13.75 5.98
C ALA A 26 0.28 12.81 5.10
N ALA A 27 0.26 11.52 5.42
CA ALA A 27 0.93 10.48 4.63
C ALA A 27 0.24 9.11 4.74
N CYS A 28 0.45 8.27 3.74
CA CYS A 28 -0.02 6.89 3.69
C CYS A 28 1.10 5.96 3.20
N PRO A 29 1.42 4.87 3.93
CA PRO A 29 2.31 3.83 3.44
C PRO A 29 1.64 3.07 2.30
N LEU A 30 2.27 3.15 1.13
CA LEU A 30 1.85 2.44 -0.06
C LEU A 30 3.06 1.69 -0.64
N TYR A 31 2.81 0.47 -1.10
CA TYR A 31 3.82 -0.40 -1.68
C TYR A 31 3.37 -0.83 -3.07
N VAL A 32 4.27 -0.76 -4.05
CA VAL A 32 4.04 -1.34 -5.37
C VAL A 32 4.50 -2.80 -5.33
N LYS A 33 3.61 -3.69 -5.76
CA LYS A 33 3.83 -5.14 -5.74
C LYS A 33 3.59 -5.75 -7.11
N SER A 34 4.46 -6.69 -7.48
CA SER A 34 4.36 -7.53 -8.69
C SER A 34 3.89 -8.96 -8.41
N HIS A 35 3.63 -9.29 -7.14
CA HIS A 35 3.13 -10.59 -6.69
C HIS A 35 2.42 -10.43 -5.34
N SER A 36 1.59 -11.39 -4.95
CA SER A 36 0.84 -11.38 -3.68
C SER A 36 1.59 -11.99 -2.48
N TYR A 37 2.86 -12.36 -2.65
CA TYR A 37 3.65 -12.90 -1.54
C TYR A 37 3.78 -11.90 -0.38
N GLY A 38 3.57 -12.41 0.83
CA GLY A 38 3.55 -11.64 2.09
C GLY A 38 2.24 -10.90 2.37
N GLU A 39 1.21 -11.07 1.54
CA GLU A 39 -0.13 -10.48 1.72
C GLU A 39 -1.13 -11.48 2.32
N TYR A 40 -2.41 -11.07 2.37
CA TYR A 40 -3.53 -11.94 2.72
C TYR A 40 -3.65 -13.08 1.70
N VAL A 41 -3.90 -14.31 2.19
CA VAL A 41 -4.00 -15.51 1.34
C VAL A 41 -5.04 -15.37 0.22
N PHE A 42 -6.11 -14.62 0.47
CA PHE A 42 -7.20 -14.38 -0.49
C PHE A 42 -6.80 -13.53 -1.69
N ASP A 43 -5.69 -12.80 -1.61
CA ASP A 43 -5.24 -11.93 -2.69
C ASP A 43 -4.84 -12.70 -3.96
N TRP A 44 -4.33 -13.93 -3.79
CA TRP A 44 -4.03 -14.84 -4.89
C TRP A 44 -5.29 -15.24 -5.68
N ALA A 45 -6.44 -15.34 -5.02
CA ALA A 45 -7.70 -15.66 -5.70
C ALA A 45 -8.13 -14.51 -6.63
N TRP A 46 -7.89 -13.26 -6.23
CA TRP A 46 -8.13 -12.09 -7.08
C TRP A 46 -7.17 -12.05 -8.27
N ALA A 47 -5.88 -12.27 -8.05
CA ALA A 47 -4.90 -12.33 -9.12
C ALA A 47 -5.26 -13.41 -10.16
N ARG A 48 -5.70 -14.59 -9.71
CA ARG A 48 -6.18 -15.67 -10.56
C ARG A 48 -7.42 -15.29 -11.35
N ALA A 49 -8.42 -14.69 -10.71
CA ALA A 49 -9.64 -14.25 -11.39
C ALA A 49 -9.33 -13.24 -12.51
N TYR A 50 -8.45 -12.27 -12.25
CA TYR A 50 -8.01 -11.31 -13.28
C TYR A 50 -7.33 -12.04 -14.45
N GLN A 51 -6.44 -12.98 -14.16
CA GLN A 51 -5.77 -13.78 -15.20
C GLN A 51 -6.77 -14.60 -16.03
N GLU A 52 -7.76 -15.24 -15.41
CA GLU A 52 -8.80 -16.02 -16.08
C GLU A 52 -9.66 -15.16 -17.03
N HIS A 53 -9.73 -13.84 -16.78
CA HIS A 53 -10.41 -12.86 -17.64
C HIS A 53 -9.45 -12.05 -18.52
N GLY A 54 -8.16 -12.41 -18.60
CA GLY A 54 -7.17 -11.72 -19.42
C GLY A 54 -6.85 -10.29 -18.96
N LEU A 55 -7.15 -9.95 -17.71
CA LEU A 55 -6.90 -8.64 -17.11
C LEU A 55 -5.57 -8.62 -16.33
N ALA A 56 -4.94 -7.45 -16.30
CA ALA A 56 -3.73 -7.25 -15.51
C ALA A 56 -4.10 -6.97 -14.04
N TYR A 57 -3.65 -7.83 -13.12
CA TYR A 57 -3.75 -7.58 -11.68
C TYR A 57 -2.50 -6.88 -11.11
N TYR A 58 -1.35 -7.12 -11.72
CA TYR A 58 -0.07 -6.51 -11.34
C TYR A 58 0.44 -5.58 -12.46
N PRO A 59 1.30 -4.59 -12.13
CA PRO A 59 1.63 -4.18 -10.77
C PRO A 59 0.43 -3.57 -10.05
N LYS A 60 0.36 -3.74 -8.73
CA LYS A 60 -0.66 -3.12 -7.90
C LYS A 60 -0.07 -2.26 -6.81
N ALA A 61 -0.86 -1.29 -6.36
CA ALA A 61 -0.59 -0.53 -5.14
C ALA A 61 -1.27 -1.20 -3.95
N LEU A 62 -0.54 -1.37 -2.85
CA LEU A 62 -1.03 -1.94 -1.61
C LEU A 62 -0.78 -0.97 -0.45
N ILE A 63 -1.82 -0.68 0.31
CA ILE A 63 -1.75 0.02 1.59
C ILE A 63 -1.93 -1.01 2.70
N ALA A 64 -0.84 -1.37 3.38
CA ALA A 64 -0.85 -2.38 4.44
C ALA A 64 0.37 -2.26 5.36
N VAL A 65 0.31 -2.95 6.51
CA VAL A 65 1.50 -3.29 7.28
C VAL A 65 2.08 -4.57 6.67
N PRO A 66 3.37 -4.60 6.23
CA PRO A 66 3.95 -5.79 5.62
C PRO A 66 3.88 -7.01 6.53
N PHE A 67 3.47 -8.15 5.99
CA PHE A 67 3.46 -9.45 6.67
C PHE A 67 2.60 -9.55 7.94
N THR A 68 1.71 -8.59 8.23
CA THR A 68 0.86 -8.66 9.42
C THR A 68 -0.57 -8.19 9.13
N PRO A 69 -1.60 -9.03 9.34
CA PRO A 69 -2.98 -8.70 9.07
C PRO A 69 -3.61 -7.87 10.20
N VAL A 70 -3.08 -6.68 10.45
CA VAL A 70 -3.59 -5.79 11.52
C VAL A 70 -4.75 -4.93 10.97
N PRO A 71 -5.88 -4.76 11.67
CA PRO A 71 -6.90 -3.78 11.30
C PRO A 71 -6.46 -2.34 11.63
N GLY A 72 -7.11 -1.34 11.03
CA GLY A 72 -6.90 0.09 11.36
C GLY A 72 -6.53 0.98 10.17
N SER A 73 -6.63 2.29 10.36
CA SER A 73 -6.31 3.28 9.31
C SER A 73 -4.80 3.36 9.07
N ARG A 74 -4.42 3.49 7.79
CA ARG A 74 -3.03 3.73 7.35
C ARG A 74 -2.82 5.18 6.92
N LEU A 75 -3.84 6.01 7.13
CA LEU A 75 -3.78 7.44 6.86
C LEU A 75 -3.27 8.13 8.12
N LEU A 76 -2.00 8.54 8.08
CA LEU A 76 -1.37 9.36 9.10
C LEU A 76 -1.64 10.81 8.74
N ALA A 77 -2.13 11.61 9.68
CA ALA A 77 -2.41 13.02 9.43
C ALA A 77 -2.35 13.81 10.73
N ARG A 78 -2.00 15.09 10.63
CA ARG A 78 -2.01 16.02 11.77
C ARG A 78 -3.40 16.28 12.32
N ASP A 79 -4.41 16.32 11.44
CA ASP A 79 -5.81 16.48 11.80
C ASP A 79 -6.75 15.73 10.85
N ALA A 80 -8.06 15.81 11.10
CA ALA A 80 -9.08 15.13 10.31
C ALA A 80 -9.26 15.73 8.90
N ALA A 81 -8.99 17.02 8.71
CA ALA A 81 -9.13 17.69 7.43
C ALA A 81 -8.01 17.23 6.48
N ALA A 82 -6.76 17.25 6.95
CA ALA A 82 -5.60 16.74 6.21
C ALA A 82 -5.75 15.25 5.87
N ARG A 83 -6.31 14.45 6.79
CA ARG A 83 -6.59 13.03 6.52
C ARG A 83 -7.59 12.84 5.37
N THR A 84 -8.60 13.69 5.31
CA THR A 84 -9.63 13.63 4.26
C THR A 84 -9.07 14.12 2.94
N ALA A 85 -8.28 15.20 2.96
CA ALA A 85 -7.61 15.74 1.77
C ALA A 85 -6.61 14.73 1.16
N LEU A 86 -5.94 13.90 1.97
CA LEU A 86 -5.05 12.85 1.48
C LEU A 86 -5.75 11.80 0.59
N LEU A 87 -7.07 11.67 0.68
CA LEU A 87 -7.87 10.71 -0.08
C LEU A 87 -8.41 11.24 -1.41
N GLN A 88 -8.21 12.53 -1.70
CA GLN A 88 -8.68 13.19 -2.92
C GLN A 88 -7.60 13.21 -4.00
#